data_AF-A0A6D0PL07-F1
#
_entry.id   AF-A0A6D0PL07-F1
#
_cell.length_a   1.000
_cell.length_b   1.000
_cell.length_c   1.000
_cell.angle_alpha   90.00
_cell.angle_beta   90.00
_cell.angle_gamma   90.00
#
_symmetry.space_group_name_H-M   'P 1'
#
loop_
_entity.id
_entity.type
_entity.pdbx_description
1 polymer ?
#
loop_
_entity_poly.entity_id
_entity_poly.type
_entity_poly.pdbx_seq_one_letter_code
_entity_poly.pdbx_strand_id
1 'polypeptide(L)' 'MDRELKNLTLNISQLAALSGVHRQTAAARLQNLPVAGGHESNLKLYRVVDIVSAFLALPPPVAEGEMDA' A
#
# COMPACT_ATOMS: atom_id res chain seq x y z
N MET A 1 14.07 -8.60 13.95
CA MET A 1 14.01 -7.90 12.65
C MET A 1 12.88 -8.36 11.74
N ASP A 2 12.87 -9.60 11.19
CA ASP A 2 11.80 -10.05 10.27
C ASP A 2 10.38 -10.03 10.87
N ARG A 3 10.26 -10.36 12.15
CA ARG A 3 8.97 -10.54 12.83
C ARG A 3 8.29 -9.21 13.18
N GLU A 4 9.09 -8.19 13.46
CA GLU A 4 8.59 -6.84 13.81
C GLU A 4 8.05 -6.13 12.57
N LEU A 5 8.74 -6.25 11.43
CA LEU A 5 8.27 -5.72 10.14
C LEU A 5 7.00 -6.43 9.66
N LYS A 6 6.87 -7.75 9.90
CA LYS A 6 5.68 -8.55 9.54
C LYS A 6 4.43 -8.16 10.30
N ASN A 7 4.57 -7.70 11.54
CA ASN A 7 3.45 -7.27 12.37
C ASN A 7 3.25 -5.75 12.39
N LEU A 8 4.09 -4.98 11.68
CA LEU A 8 3.95 -3.53 11.64
C LEU A 8 2.71 -3.12 10.85
N THR A 9 1.70 -2.65 11.57
CA THR A 9 0.48 -2.08 11.01
C THR A 9 0.48 -0.57 11.14
N LEU A 10 0.19 0.13 10.05
CA LEU A 10 0.09 1.58 10.01
C LEU A 10 -1.29 2.01 9.51
N ASN A 11 -1.79 3.11 10.05
CA ASN A 11 -3.01 3.74 9.54
C ASN A 11 -2.72 4.63 8.32
N ILE A 12 -3.79 5.05 7.63
CA ILE A 12 -3.69 5.87 6.42
C ILE A 12 -2.91 7.18 6.61
N SER A 13 -3.01 7.81 7.78
CA SER A 13 -2.31 9.07 8.08
C SER A 13 -0.82 8.85 8.29
N GLN A 14 -0.44 7.75 8.95
CA GLN A 14 0.95 7.33 9.11
C GLN A 14 1.59 6.95 7.78
N LEU A 15 0.84 6.26 6.91
CA LEU A 15 1.30 5.93 5.56
C LEU A 15 1.49 7.18 4.69
N ALA A 16 0.56 8.13 4.79
CA ALA A 16 0.68 9.43 4.12
C ALA A 16 1.94 10.19 4.58
N ALA A 17 2.19 10.26 5.89
CA ALA A 17 3.39 10.88 6.44
C ALA A 17 4.69 10.16 6.03
N LEU A 18 4.68 8.82 6.01
CA LEU A 18 5.84 8.01 5.63
C LEU A 18 6.20 8.14 4.13
N SER A 19 5.19 8.22 3.28
CA SER A 19 5.37 8.30 1.82
C SER A 19 5.45 9.72 1.27
N GLY A 20 5.23 10.73 2.12
CA GLY A 20 5.23 12.14 1.72
C GLY A 20 4.04 12.55 0.85
N VAL A 21 2.98 11.73 0.76
CA VAL A 21 1.78 12.02 -0.03
C VAL A 21 0.63 12.50 0.85
N HIS A 22 -0.35 13.16 0.24
CA HIS A 22 -1.56 13.57 0.97
C HIS A 22 -2.40 12.35 1.37
N ARG A 23 -3.11 12.44 2.51
CA ARG A 23 -3.93 11.34 3.06
C ARG A 23 -4.94 10.78 2.04
N GLN A 24 -5.53 11.64 1.22
CA GLN A 24 -6.48 11.22 0.16
C GLN A 24 -5.78 10.45 -0.96
N THR A 25 -4.58 10.85 -1.36
CA THR A 25 -3.77 10.14 -2.34
C THR A 25 -3.37 8.76 -1.81
N ALA A 26 -2.95 8.68 -0.54
CA ALA A 26 -2.69 7.41 0.12
C ALA A 26 -3.96 6.54 0.16
N ALA A 27 -5.11 7.10 0.52
CA ALA A 27 -6.38 6.38 0.56
C ALA A 27 -6.77 5.82 -0.81
N ALA A 28 -6.64 6.60 -1.87
CA ALA A 28 -6.93 6.18 -3.24
C ALA A 28 -5.97 5.08 -3.72
N ARG A 29 -4.68 5.15 -3.38
CA ARG A 29 -3.68 4.12 -3.73
C ARG A 29 -3.90 2.81 -2.95
N LEU A 30 -4.32 2.91 -1.69
CA LEU A 30 -4.50 1.77 -0.79
C LEU A 30 -5.93 1.22 -0.78
N GLN A 31 -6.84 1.77 -1.60
CA GLN A 31 -8.25 1.32 -1.66
C GLN A 31 -8.39 -0.12 -2.14
N ASN A 32 -7.46 -0.59 -2.95
CA ASN A 32 -7.46 -1.94 -3.54
C ASN A 32 -6.62 -2.94 -2.71
N LEU A 33 -6.05 -2.50 -1.58
CA LEU A 33 -5.22 -3.36 -0.75
C LEU A 33 -6.01 -3.97 0.41
N PRO A 34 -5.68 -5.20 0.81
CA PRO A 34 -6.28 -5.82 1.99
C PRO A 34 -5.92 -5.00 3.24
N VAL A 35 -6.94 -4.70 4.04
CA VAL A 35 -6.77 -4.10 5.36
C VAL A 35 -6.43 -5.20 6.35
N ALA A 36 -5.43 -4.95 7.19
CA ALA A 36 -5.01 -5.87 8.25
C ALA A 36 -5.96 -5.87 9.45
N GLY A 37 -6.80 -4.83 9.57
CA GLY A 37 -7.78 -4.66 10.63
C GLY A 37 -8.26 -3.21 10.73
N GLY A 38 -9.22 -2.96 11.62
CA GLY A 38 -9.75 -1.62 11.90
C GLY A 38 -11.22 -1.47 11.53
N HIS A 39 -12.02 -1.00 12.50
CA HIS A 39 -13.43 -0.69 12.29
C HIS A 39 -13.59 0.57 11.43
N GLU A 40 -14.51 0.47 10.46
CA GLU A 40 -15.29 1.58 9.88
C GLU A 40 -14.47 2.84 9.51
N SER A 41 -13.94 2.86 8.28
CA SER A 41 -13.52 4.03 7.49
C SER A 41 -12.38 4.95 8.00
N ASN A 42 -12.20 5.15 9.31
CA ASN A 42 -11.20 6.06 9.87
C ASN A 42 -9.98 5.37 10.50
N LEU A 43 -10.10 4.07 10.81
CA LEU A 43 -9.06 3.28 11.48
C LEU A 43 -8.56 2.11 10.61
N LYS A 44 -8.65 2.21 9.27
CA LYS A 44 -8.08 1.20 8.38
C LYS A 44 -6.59 1.05 8.66
N LEU A 45 -6.20 -0.10 9.17
CA LEU A 45 -4.82 -0.50 9.38
C LEU A 45 -4.35 -1.32 8.20
N TYR A 46 -3.16 -1.01 7.72
CA TYR A 46 -2.51 -1.74 6.65
C TYR A 46 -1.21 -2.32 7.18
N ARG A 47 -0.94 -3.60 6.90
CA ARG A 47 0.38 -4.17 7.16
C ARG A 47 1.34 -3.65 6.11
N VAL A 48 2.51 -3.20 6.56
CA VAL A 48 3.57 -2.76 5.64
C VAL A 48 3.95 -3.87 4.66
N VAL A 49 3.96 -5.14 5.12
CA VAL A 49 4.23 -6.29 4.26
C VAL A 49 3.18 -6.46 3.18
N ASP A 50 1.89 -6.33 3.48
CA ASP A 50 0.83 -6.45 2.46
C ASP A 50 0.96 -5.36 1.40
N ILE A 51 1.34 -4.14 1.80
CA ILE A 51 1.59 -3.03 0.88
C ILE A 51 2.77 -3.37 -0.03
N VAL A 52 3.92 -3.73 0.55
CA VAL A 52 5.14 -4.02 -0.21
C VAL A 52 4.93 -5.23 -1.13
N SER A 53 4.33 -6.32 -0.64
CA SER A 53 4.03 -7.50 -1.43
C SER A 53 3.07 -7.19 -2.57
N ALA A 54 2.03 -6.38 -2.34
CA ALA A 54 1.13 -5.98 -3.42
C ALA A 54 1.85 -5.13 -4.47
N PHE A 55 2.68 -4.18 -4.07
CA PHE A 55 3.46 -3.36 -5.00
C PHE A 55 4.50 -4.18 -5.79
N LEU A 56 5.16 -5.15 -5.17
CA LEU A 56 6.13 -6.03 -5.83
C LEU A 56 5.47 -7.13 -6.67
N ALA A 57 4.21 -7.48 -6.36
CA ALA A 57 3.42 -8.40 -7.17
C ALA A 57 2.72 -7.71 -8.35
N LEU A 58 2.72 -6.37 -8.40
CA LEU A 58 2.26 -5.68 -9.60
C LEU A 58 3.17 -6.10 -10.75
N PRO A 59 2.59 -6.47 -11.91
CA PRO A 59 3.39 -6.75 -13.09
C PRO A 59 4.25 -5.51 -13.38
N PRO A 60 5.51 -5.68 -13.82
CA PRO A 60 6.33 -4.56 -14.24
C PRO A 60 5.51 -3.73 -15.23
N PRO A 61 5.56 -2.39 -15.15
CA PRO A 61 4.89 -1.57 -16.14
C PRO A 61 5.41 -2.04 -17.49
N VAL A 62 4.50 -2.54 -18.34
CA VAL A 62 4.83 -2.85 -19.72
C VAL A 62 5.50 -1.60 -20.26
N ALA A 63 6.78 -1.72 -20.61
CA ALA A 63 7.45 -0.66 -21.32
C ALA A 63 6.60 -0.42 -22.56
N GLU A 64 5.95 0.74 -22.64
CA GLU A 64 5.24 1.19 -23.83
C GLU A 64 6.29 1.25 -24.95
N GLY A 65 6.44 0.14 -25.67
CA GLY A 65 7.61 -0.11 -26.53
C GLY A 65 7.47 -1.32 -27.46
N GLU A 66 6.58 -2.26 -27.20
CA GLU A 66 6.12 -3.23 -28.22
C GLU A 66 4.69 -2.85 -28.64
N MET A 67 4.61 -1.69 -29.27
CA MET A 67 3.55 -1.37 -30.21
C MET A 67 4.12 -1.69 -31.59
N ASP A 68 4.32 -2.99 -31.88
CA ASP A 68 4.88 -3.44 -33.15
C ASP A 68 3.85 -4.23 -33.97
N ALA A 69 3.50 -3.60 -35.09
CA ALA A 69 3.01 -4.10 -36.39
C ALA A 69 1.67 -4.84 -36.49
#